data_AF-A0A1C4XE83-F1
#
_entry.id   AF-A0A1C4XE83-F1
#
_cell.length_a   1.000
_cell.length_b   1.000
_cell.length_c   1.000
_cell.angle_alpha   90.00
_cell.angle_beta   90.00
_cell.angle_gamma   90.00
#
_symmetry.space_group_name_H-M   'P 1'
#
loop_
_entity.id
_entity.type
_entity.pdbx_description
1 polymer ?
#
loop_
_entity_poly.entity_id
_entity_poly.type
_entity_poly.pdbx_seq_one_letter_code
_entity_poly.pdbx_strand_id
1 'polypeptide(L)'
;MATFDEWLDAYDVVYRTLPVTSDLRCPNCGHRTLRLVFTGPRGSGYGYASFWCDTCLEGIHLSRVPIPDGVAARPLDAPAEDRNRGIPDYRIVT
;
A
#
# COMPACT_ATOMS: atom_id res chain seq x y z
N MET A 1 12.32 -14.51 -4.10
CA MET A 1 11.41 -13.75 -3.23
C MET A 1 12.09 -12.47 -2.88
N ALA A 2 11.44 -11.34 -3.14
CA ALA A 2 11.98 -10.04 -2.75
C ALA A 2 11.99 -9.88 -1.22
N THR A 3 12.98 -9.16 -0.70
CA THR A 3 13.13 -8.87 0.74
C THR A 3 12.20 -7.74 1.18
N PHE A 4 12.03 -7.56 2.49
CA PHE A 4 11.28 -6.42 3.03
C PHE A 4 11.86 -5.08 2.58
N ASP A 5 13.19 -4.94 2.56
CA ASP A 5 13.86 -3.71 2.13
C ASP A 5 13.59 -3.38 0.66
N GLU A 6 13.60 -4.38 -0.24
CA GLU A 6 13.24 -4.17 -1.65
C GLU A 6 11.76 -3.75 -1.82
N TRP A 7 10.87 -4.25 -0.96
CA TRP A 7 9.48 -3.79 -0.91
C TRP A 7 9.35 -2.37 -0.33
N LEU A 8 10.19 -2.01 0.65
CA LEU A 8 10.21 -0.68 1.24
C LEU A 8 10.72 0.37 0.25
N ASP A 9 11.76 0.04 -0.53
CA ASP A 9 12.26 0.87 -1.64
C ASP A 9 11.18 1.06 -2.70
N ALA A 10 10.48 -0.02 -3.07
CA ALA A 10 9.37 0.07 -4.01
C ALA A 10 8.21 0.92 -3.48
N TYR A 11 7.91 0.81 -2.18
CA TYR A 11 6.93 1.65 -1.51
C TYR A 11 7.32 3.13 -1.57
N ASP A 12 8.56 3.49 -1.26
CA ASP A 12 9.04 4.88 -1.26
C ASP A 12 8.91 5.52 -2.65
N VAL A 13 9.27 4.78 -3.71
CA VAL A 13 9.10 5.23 -5.09
C VAL A 13 7.62 5.48 -5.41
N VAL A 14 6.73 4.52 -5.10
CA VAL A 14 5.29 4.67 -5.38
C VAL A 14 4.70 5.82 -4.56
N TYR A 15 5.04 5.91 -3.28
CA TYR A 15 4.59 6.95 -2.35
C TYR A 15 4.92 8.35 -2.87
N ARG A 16 6.15 8.57 -3.35
CA ARG A 16 6.59 9.87 -3.88
C ARG A 16 5.93 10.27 -5.20
N THR A 17 5.35 9.30 -5.93
CA THR A 17 4.63 9.57 -7.18
C THR A 17 3.14 9.85 -7.00
N LEU A 18 2.60 9.69 -5.79
CA LEU A 18 1.21 9.97 -5.50
C LEU A 18 0.83 11.44 -5.80
N PRO A 19 -0.39 11.70 -6.27
CA PRO A 19 -1.50 10.75 -6.46
C PRO A 19 -1.48 10.00 -7.80
N VAL A 20 -0.42 10.16 -8.61
CA VAL A 20 -0.30 9.51 -9.91
C VAL A 20 0.01 8.02 -9.74
N THR A 21 -0.45 7.20 -10.69
CA THR A 21 -0.10 5.77 -10.70
C THR A 21 1.36 5.60 -11.12
N SER A 22 2.12 4.82 -10.35
CA SER A 22 3.50 4.48 -10.67
C SER A 22 3.57 3.33 -11.68
N ASP A 23 4.46 3.43 -12.68
CA ASP A 23 4.79 2.34 -13.62
C ASP A 23 5.86 1.37 -13.06
N LEU A 24 6.15 1.47 -11.76
CA LEU A 24 7.13 0.63 -11.09
C LEU A 24 6.76 -0.85 -11.23
N ARG A 25 7.76 -1.66 -11.52
CA ARG A 25 7.62 -3.12 -11.57
C ARG A 25 7.66 -3.68 -10.15
N CYS A 26 6.83 -4.67 -9.88
CA CYS A 26 6.87 -5.40 -8.61
C CYS A 26 8.28 -5.97 -8.38
N PRO A 27 8.88 -5.78 -7.20
CA PRO A 27 10.23 -6.28 -6.90
C PRO A 27 10.30 -7.81 -6.89
N ASN A 28 9.17 -8.50 -6.65
CA ASN A 28 9.13 -9.96 -6.61
C ASN A 28 8.93 -10.60 -7.99
N CYS A 29 7.95 -10.14 -8.78
CA CYS A 29 7.52 -10.81 -10.01
C CYS A 29 7.65 -9.97 -11.29
N GLY A 30 8.06 -8.70 -11.19
CA GLY A 30 8.28 -7.82 -12.35
C GLY A 30 7.03 -7.23 -13.02
N HIS A 31 5.82 -7.65 -12.64
CA HIS A 31 4.56 -7.09 -13.18
C HIS A 31 4.28 -5.67 -12.65
N ARG A 32 3.62 -4.84 -13.46
CA ARG A 32 3.24 -3.45 -13.11
C ARG A 32 1.84 -3.36 -12.52
N THR A 33 1.59 -4.15 -11.49
CA THR A 33 0.28 -4.24 -10.83
C THR A 33 0.41 -3.95 -9.33
N LEU A 34 1.29 -3.03 -8.97
CA LEU A 34 1.46 -2.57 -7.60
C LEU A 34 0.25 -1.73 -7.18
N ARG A 35 -0.23 -1.98 -5.96
CA ARG A 35 -1.38 -1.31 -5.35
C ARG A 35 -0.98 -0.78 -3.98
N LEU A 36 -1.44 0.42 -3.67
CA LEU A 36 -1.23 1.09 -2.40
C LEU A 36 -2.58 1.60 -1.90
N VAL A 37 -2.96 1.21 -0.69
CA VAL A 37 -4.15 1.71 0.00
C VAL A 37 -3.77 2.21 1.38
N PHE A 38 -4.20 3.44 1.68
CA PHE A 38 -4.10 4.00 3.02
C PHE A 38 -5.36 3.74 3.82
N THR A 39 -5.17 3.46 5.11
CA THR A 39 -6.25 3.37 6.10
C THR A 39 -5.86 4.17 7.33
N GLY A 40 -6.66 5.11 7.80
CA GLY A 40 -6.28 5.95 8.93
C GLY A 40 -7.47 6.65 9.61
N PRO A 41 -7.26 7.23 10.80
CA PRO A 41 -8.23 8.13 11.41
C PRO A 41 -8.55 9.31 10.49
N ARG A 42 -9.78 9.80 10.53
CA ARG A 42 -10.19 10.94 9.70
C ARG A 42 -9.43 12.20 10.13
N GLY A 43 -8.82 12.89 9.17
CA GLY A 43 -8.14 14.17 9.39
C GLY A 43 -6.84 14.09 10.19
N SER A 44 -6.29 12.91 10.46
CA SER A 44 -5.05 12.77 11.23
C SER A 44 -3.77 13.00 10.42
N GLY A 45 -3.83 12.87 9.09
CA GLY A 45 -2.65 12.94 8.21
C GLY A 45 -1.70 11.74 8.33
N TYR A 46 -2.10 10.68 9.05
CA TYR A 46 -1.32 9.45 9.21
C TYR A 46 -2.21 8.21 9.31
N GLY A 47 -1.67 7.04 8.99
CA GLY A 47 -2.39 5.77 9.08
C GLY A 47 -1.51 4.55 8.79
N TYR A 48 -2.12 3.53 8.20
CA TYR A 48 -1.50 2.31 7.72
C TYR A 48 -1.43 2.33 6.20
N ALA A 49 -0.38 1.75 5.63
CA ALA A 49 -0.29 1.45 4.21
C ALA A 49 -0.32 -0.06 3.99
N SER A 50 -1.30 -0.52 3.21
CA SER A 50 -1.27 -1.83 2.59
C SER A 50 -0.72 -1.69 1.18
N PHE A 51 0.44 -2.30 0.92
CA PHE A 51 1.15 -2.20 -0.35
C PHE A 51 1.45 -3.59 -0.89
N TRP A 52 0.89 -3.95 -2.05
CA TRP A 52 0.99 -5.30 -2.60
C TRP A 52 1.02 -5.31 -4.13
N CYS A 53 1.26 -6.47 -4.72
CA CYS A 53 1.12 -6.70 -6.15
C CYS A 53 -0.10 -7.60 -6.44
N ASP A 54 -1.03 -7.16 -7.28
CA ASP A 54 -2.21 -7.96 -7.67
C ASP A 54 -1.86 -9.27 -8.40
N THR A 55 -0.64 -9.38 -8.95
CA THR A 55 -0.22 -10.56 -9.72
C THR A 55 0.36 -11.66 -8.84
N CYS A 56 1.29 -11.33 -7.93
CA CYS A 56 1.94 -12.35 -7.09
C CYS A 56 1.35 -12.46 -5.67
N LEU A 57 0.42 -11.57 -5.30
CA LEU A 57 -0.20 -11.53 -3.97
C LEU A 57 0.83 -11.54 -2.83
N GLU A 58 1.89 -10.76 -3.01
CA GLU A 58 2.87 -10.44 -1.98
C GLU A 58 2.92 -8.94 -1.77
N GLY A 59 3.36 -8.53 -0.58
CA GLY A 59 3.47 -7.13 -0.24
C GLY A 59 3.95 -6.90 1.19
N ILE A 60 3.86 -5.65 1.62
CA ILE A 60 4.17 -5.22 2.99
C ILE A 60 2.98 -4.51 3.61
N HIS A 61 3.02 -4.38 4.93
CA HIS A 61 2.08 -3.56 5.69
C HIS A 61 2.87 -2.63 6.60
N LEU A 62 2.69 -1.32 6.42
CA LEU A 62 3.41 -0.31 7.19
C LEU A 62 2.47 0.39 8.15
N SER A 63 2.91 0.53 9.40
CA SER A 63 2.18 1.24 10.45
C SER A 63 2.66 2.68 10.59
N ARG A 64 1.73 3.59 10.92
CA ARG A 64 2.01 5.02 11.18
C ARG A 64 2.73 5.73 10.03
N VAL A 65 2.32 5.45 8.80
CA VAL A 65 2.79 6.19 7.62
C VAL A 65 2.06 7.53 7.51
N PRO A 66 2.73 8.61 7.07
CA PRO A 66 2.03 9.82 6.68
C PRO A 66 1.14 9.54 5.47
N ILE A 67 -0.01 10.23 5.40
CA ILE A 67 -0.93 10.15 4.26
C ILE A 67 -0.86 11.51 3.57
N PRO A 68 -0.36 11.57 2.31
CA PRO A 68 -0.26 12.84 1.60
C PRO A 68 -1.61 13.52 1.39
N ASP A 69 -1.63 14.84 1.39
CA ASP A 69 -2.82 15.62 1.04
C ASP A 69 -3.32 15.26 -0.37
N GLY A 70 -4.64 15.19 -0.53
CA GLY A 70 -5.28 14.83 -1.80
C GLY A 70 -5.26 13.33 -2.11
N VAL A 71 -4.62 12.49 -1.29
CA VAL A 71 -4.68 11.02 -1.41
C VAL A 71 -5.84 10.48 -0.56
N ALA A 72 -6.67 9.63 -1.17
CA ALA A 72 -7.76 8.99 -0.46
C ALA A 72 -7.24 7.99 0.57
N ALA A 73 -7.72 8.10 1.81
CA ALA A 73 -7.52 7.13 2.86
C ALA A 73 -8.86 6.58 3.36
N ARG A 74 -8.88 5.28 3.64
CA ARG A 74 -10.05 4.63 4.20
C ARG A 74 -10.15 4.95 5.69
N PRO A 75 -11.33 5.34 6.19
CA PRO A 75 -11.52 5.63 7.61
C PRO A 75 -11.31 4.37 8.45
N LEU A 76 -10.52 4.47 9.52
CA LEU A 76 -10.26 3.36 10.44
C LEU A 76 -11.53 2.90 11.19
N ASP A 77 -12.47 3.83 11.41
CA ASP A 77 -13.78 3.63 12.04
C ASP A 77 -14.84 3.05 11.09
N ALA A 78 -14.53 2.88 9.80
CA ALA A 78 -15.43 2.24 8.85
C ALA A 78 -15.59 0.73 9.17
N PRO A 79 -16.72 0.11 8.78
CA PRO A 79 -16.89 -1.33 8.85
C PRO A 79 -15.72 -2.07 8.19
N ALA A 80 -15.33 -3.22 8.74
CA ALA A 80 -14.18 -3.98 8.26
C ALA A 80 -14.29 -4.34 6.76
N GLU A 81 -15.51 -4.62 6.28
CA GLU A 81 -15.79 -4.90 4.87
C GLU A 81 -15.42 -3.70 3.96
N ASP A 82 -15.81 -2.49 4.35
CA ASP A 82 -15.50 -1.28 3.59
C ASP A 82 -14.02 -0.93 3.68
N ARG A 83 -13.42 -1.08 4.87
CA ARG A 83 -11.99 -0.86 5.10
C ARG A 83 -11.12 -1.80 4.27
N ASN A 84 -11.53 -3.06 4.12
CA ASN A 84 -10.73 -4.09 3.46
C ASN A 84 -11.14 -4.33 2.00
N ARG A 85 -12.20 -3.68 1.49
CA ARG A 85 -12.71 -3.88 0.13
C ARG A 85 -11.61 -3.79 -0.94
N GLY A 86 -11.39 -4.85 -1.70
CA GLY A 86 -10.38 -4.87 -2.77
C GLY A 86 -8.92 -4.92 -2.29
N ILE A 87 -8.67 -5.08 -0.99
CA ILE A 87 -7.36 -5.52 -0.47
C ILE A 87 -7.44 -7.05 -0.41
N PRO A 88 -6.64 -7.79 -1.21
CA PRO A 88 -6.65 -9.25 -1.17
C PRO A 88 -5.98 -9.78 0.10
N ASP A 89 -6.16 -11.06 0.38
CA ASP A 89 -5.35 -11.77 1.38
C ASP A 89 -3.97 -12.07 0.78
N TYR A 90 -3.09 -11.05 0.78
CA TYR A 90 -1.73 -11.15 0.26
C TYR A 90 -0.75 -11.56 1.37
N ARG A 91 0.29 -12.30 0.99
CA ARG A 91 1.35 -12.69 1.92
C ARG A 91 2.18 -11.46 2.30
N ILE A 92 2.22 -11.16 3.60
CA ILE A 92 3.08 -10.10 4.14
C ILE A 92 4.53 -10.60 4.17
N VAL A 93 5.41 -9.83 3.54
CA VAL A 93 6.86 -9.97 3.63
C VAL A 93 7.33 -9.24 4.88
N THR A 94 8.21 -9.88 5.66
CA THR A 94 8.76 -9.40 6.93
C THR A 94 10.26 -9.61 6.96
#